data_AF-A0A0N1EYH6-F1
#
_entry.id   AF-A0A0N1EYH6-F1
#
_cell.length_a   1.000
_cell.length_b   1.000
_cell.length_c   1.000
_cell.angle_alpha   90.00
_cell.angle_beta   90.00
_cell.angle_gamma   90.00
#
_symmetry.space_group_name_H-M   'P 1'
#
loop_
_entity.id
_entity.type
_entity.pdbx_description
1 polymer ?
#
loop_
_entity_poly.entity_id
_entity_poly.type
_entity_poly.pdbx_seq_one_letter_code
_entity_poly.pdbx_strand_id
1 'polypeptide(L)'
;MVGPAVQRDAVAHLQAVMGLSERRACSIVGADRKMVRSQSRRPPDAELRTRLRELANERRRFGYRRLFILLRREGEPSGINRIHRLY
;
A
#
# COMPACT_ATOMS: atom_id res chain seq x y z
N MET A 1 11.11 -14.33 16.44
CA MET A 1 9.68 -14.00 16.23
C MET A 1 9.49 -13.74 14.74
N VAL A 2 8.62 -14.50 14.05
CA VAL A 2 8.39 -14.35 12.61
C VAL A 2 7.36 -13.24 12.36
N GLY A 3 7.61 -12.34 11.43
CA GLY A 3 6.71 -11.24 11.12
C GLY A 3 5.45 -11.69 10.34
N PRO A 4 4.33 -10.95 10.42
CA PRO A 4 3.09 -11.27 9.69
C PRO A 4 3.26 -11.41 8.17
N ALA A 5 4.18 -10.66 7.56
CA ALA A 5 4.46 -10.75 6.12
C ALA A 5 5.04 -12.13 5.77
N VAL A 6 6.07 -12.57 6.50
CA VAL A 6 6.72 -13.86 6.30
C VAL A 6 5.74 -15.02 6.55
N GLN A 7 4.83 -14.89 7.53
CA GLN A 7 3.77 -15.88 7.75
C GLN A 7 2.80 -15.97 6.58
N ARG A 8 2.41 -14.83 5.97
CA ARG A 8 1.56 -14.83 4.76
C ARG A 8 2.27 -15.48 3.58
N ASP A 9 3.55 -15.18 3.38
CA ASP A 9 4.34 -15.76 2.30
C ASP A 9 4.48 -17.28 2.47
N ALA A 10 4.70 -17.76 3.70
CA ALA A 10 4.75 -19.19 4.00
C ALA A 10 3.39 -19.88 3.74
N VAL A 11 2.27 -19.26 4.12
CA VAL A 11 0.94 -19.80 3.82
C VAL A 11 0.70 -19.83 2.30
N ALA A 12 1.02 -18.75 1.59
CA ALA A 12 0.88 -18.69 0.13
C ALA A 12 1.74 -19.75 -0.58
N HIS A 13 2.97 -19.96 -0.10
CA HIS A 13 3.87 -21.00 -0.61
C HIS A 13 3.28 -22.41 -0.42
N LEU A 14 2.75 -22.72 0.76
CA LEU A 14 2.10 -24.01 1.03
C LEU A 14 0.84 -24.23 0.18
N GLN A 15 0.08 -23.18 -0.11
CA GLN A 15 -1.07 -23.29 -1.01
C GLN A 15 -0.63 -23.55 -2.45
N ALA A 16 0.38 -22.81 -2.93
CA ALA A 16 0.83 -22.88 -4.32
C ALA A 16 1.63 -24.15 -4.64
N VAL A 17 2.55 -24.55 -3.76
CA VAL A 17 3.47 -25.68 -4.01
C VAL A 17 2.86 -27.01 -3.59
N MET A 18 2.13 -27.03 -2.47
CA MET A 18 1.61 -28.27 -1.88
C MET A 18 0.09 -28.44 -2.11
N GLY A 19 -0.56 -27.51 -2.81
CA GLY A 19 -2.01 -27.56 -3.11
C GLY A 19 -2.90 -27.53 -1.87
N LEU A 20 -2.37 -27.08 -0.73
CA LEU A 20 -3.10 -27.12 0.54
C LEU A 20 -4.21 -26.07 0.57
N SER A 21 -5.30 -26.39 1.26
CA SER A 21 -6.32 -25.38 1.57
C SER A 21 -5.74 -24.32 2.51
N GLU A 22 -6.22 -23.08 2.40
CA GLU A 22 -5.78 -21.97 3.26
C GLU A 22 -5.87 -22.33 4.75
N ARG A 23 -6.92 -23.06 5.16
CA ARG A 23 -7.11 -23.51 6.55
C ARG A 23 -5.97 -24.42 7.00
N ARG A 24 -5.59 -25.39 6.17
CA ARG A 24 -4.52 -26.35 6.48
C ARG A 24 -3.15 -25.67 6.47
N ALA A 25 -2.90 -24.80 5.49
CA ALA A 25 -1.68 -24.01 5.43
C ALA A 25 -1.52 -23.08 6.65
N CYS A 26 -2.57 -22.37 7.07
CA CYS A 26 -2.54 -21.53 8.27
C CYS A 26 -2.30 -22.34 9.55
N SER A 27 -2.91 -23.53 9.67
CA SER A 27 -2.70 -24.42 10.81
C SER A 27 -1.25 -24.89 10.93
N ILE A 28 -0.59 -25.17 9.80
CA ILE A 28 0.82 -25.62 9.77
C ILE A 28 1.77 -24.47 10.14
N VAL A 29 1.51 -23.26 9.61
CA VAL A 29 2.35 -22.08 9.87
C VAL A 29 2.09 -21.47 11.26
N GLY A 30 0.99 -21.81 11.92
CA GLY A 30 0.55 -21.17 13.15
C GLY A 30 0.09 -19.72 12.94
N ALA A 31 -0.43 -19.43 11.74
CA ALA A 31 -0.90 -18.10 11.36
C ALA A 31 -2.40 -17.95 11.60
N ASP A 32 -2.82 -16.81 12.15
CA ASP A 32 -4.24 -16.48 12.25
C ASP A 32 -4.82 -16.19 10.85
N ARG A 33 -5.96 -16.81 10.53
CA ARG A 33 -6.60 -16.68 9.21
C ARG A 33 -7.10 -15.27 8.92
N LYS A 34 -7.54 -14.52 9.94
CA LYS A 34 -7.97 -13.11 9.78
C LYS A 34 -6.76 -12.23 9.45
N MET A 35 -5.61 -12.50 10.05
CA MET A 35 -4.35 -11.83 9.69
C MET A 35 -3.95 -12.14 8.24
N VAL A 36 -4.00 -13.41 7.82
CA VAL A 36 -3.65 -13.82 6.45
C VAL A 36 -4.54 -13.16 5.42
N ARG A 37 -5.85 -13.09 5.68
CA ARG A 37 -6.85 -12.44 4.79
C ARG A 37 -6.85 -10.92 4.85
N SER A 38 -6.15 -10.32 5.81
CA SER A 38 -6.16 -8.87 5.97
C SER A 38 -5.48 -8.20 4.78
N GLN A 39 -6.24 -7.44 4.02
CA GLN A 39 -5.75 -6.60 2.92
C GLN A 39 -5.92 -5.13 3.28
N SER A 40 -4.99 -4.29 2.81
CA SER A 40 -5.14 -2.85 2.89
C SER A 40 -6.40 -2.43 2.13
N ARG A 41 -7.34 -1.78 2.82
CA ARG A 41 -8.54 -1.19 2.19
C ARG A 41 -8.28 0.18 1.57
N ARG A 42 -7.08 0.74 1.76
CA ARG A 42 -6.76 2.05 1.20
C ARG A 42 -6.58 1.90 -0.30
N PRO A 43 -7.23 2.75 -1.12
CA PRO A 43 -6.95 2.76 -2.55
C PRO A 43 -5.46 2.96 -2.77
N PRO A 44 -4.88 2.35 -3.80
CA PRO A 44 -3.48 2.52 -4.10
C PRO A 44 -3.21 4.02 -4.33
N ASP A 45 -2.41 4.63 -3.45
CA ASP A 45 -1.95 6.03 -3.61
C ASP A 45 -0.94 6.16 -4.77
N ALA A 46 -0.80 5.13 -5.60
CA ALA A 46 0.20 5.04 -6.67
C ALA A 46 0.03 6.16 -7.70
N GLU A 47 -1.20 6.40 -8.17
CA GLU A 47 -1.49 7.45 -9.15
C GLU A 47 -1.17 8.85 -8.59
N LEU A 48 -1.64 9.13 -7.37
CA LEU A 48 -1.40 10.41 -6.70
C LEU A 48 0.10 10.63 -6.44
N ARG A 49 0.85 9.58 -6.07
CA ARG A 49 2.31 9.64 -5.90
C ARG A 49 3.02 9.88 -7.22
N THR A 50 2.61 9.23 -8.30
CA THR A 50 3.16 9.46 -9.65
C THR A 50 2.94 10.92 -10.06
N ARG A 51 1.71 11.42 -9.91
CA ARG A 51 1.39 12.82 -10.25
C ARG A 51 2.16 13.83 -9.39
N LEU A 52 2.30 13.58 -8.09
CA LEU A 52 3.14 14.40 -7.20
C LEU A 52 4.60 14.46 -7.69
N ARG A 53 5.15 13.32 -8.12
CA ARG A 53 6.52 13.22 -8.62
C ARG A 53 6.71 13.98 -9.92
N GLU A 54 5.75 13.87 -10.85
CA GLU A 54 5.75 14.64 -12.10
C GLU A 54 5.78 16.14 -11.84
N LEU A 55 4.86 16.64 -11.00
CA LEU A 55 4.79 18.06 -10.66
C LEU A 55 6.05 18.55 -9.91
N ALA A 56 6.63 17.71 -9.05
CA ALA A 56 7.88 18.01 -8.36
C ALA A 56 9.06 18.07 -9.33
N ASN A 57 9.09 17.22 -10.36
CA ASN A 57 10.13 17.22 -11.39
C ASN A 57 10.00 18.42 -12.33
N GLU A 58 8.79 18.79 -12.75
CA GLU A 58 8.53 19.96 -13.59
C GLU A 58 8.90 21.27 -12.86
N ARG A 59 8.63 21.35 -11.55
CA ARG A 59 8.81 22.57 -10.74
C ARG A 59 9.63 22.30 -9.49
N ARG A 60 10.91 21.99 -9.67
CA ARG A 60 11.86 21.58 -8.62
C ARG A 60 11.97 22.49 -7.37
N ARG A 61 11.56 23.76 -7.44
CA ARG A 61 11.54 24.70 -6.29
C ARG A 61 10.23 24.66 -5.48
N PHE A 62 9.26 23.86 -5.89
CA PHE A 62 7.95 23.80 -5.25
C PHE A 62 7.93 22.70 -4.18
N GLY A 63 7.69 23.09 -2.94
CA GLY A 63 7.38 22.14 -1.87
C GLY A 63 5.92 21.68 -1.90
N TYR A 64 5.59 20.71 -1.04
CA TYR A 64 4.27 20.07 -0.96
C TYR A 64 3.08 21.04 -0.90
N ARG A 65 3.22 22.22 -0.27
CA ARG A 65 2.15 23.23 -0.19
C ARG A 65 1.78 23.81 -1.55
N ARG A 66 2.77 24.06 -2.42
CA ARG A 66 2.52 24.57 -3.79
C ARG A 66 2.00 23.46 -4.70
N LEU A 67 2.52 22.25 -4.55
CA LEU A 67 2.03 21.07 -5.26
C LEU A 67 0.57 20.77 -4.91
N PHE A 68 0.17 20.94 -3.65
CA PHE A 68 -1.23 20.81 -3.20
C PHE A 68 -2.16 21.78 -3.95
N ILE A 69 -1.75 23.02 -4.18
CA ILE A 69 -2.57 23.99 -4.92
C ILE A 69 -2.76 23.54 -6.39
N LEU A 70 -1.70 23.02 -7.01
CA LEU A 70 -1.76 22.51 -8.39
C LEU A 70 -2.68 21.28 -8.49
N LEU A 71 -2.49 20.30 -7.60
CA LEU A 71 -3.34 19.11 -7.55
C LEU A 71 -4.80 19.45 -7.27
N ARG A 72 -5.06 20.46 -6.42
CA ARG A 72 -6.43 20.92 -6.17
C ARG A 72 -7.09 21.53 -7.42
N ARG A 73 -6.31 22.18 -8.29
CA ARG A 73 -6.79 22.68 -9.59
C ARG A 73 -7.05 21.55 -10.59
N GLU A 74 -6.31 20.46 -10.49
CA GLU A 74 -6.53 19.22 -11.27
C GLU A 74 -7.72 18.39 -10.76
N GLY A 75 -8.39 18.83 -9.69
CA GLY A 75 -9.56 18.16 -9.13
C GLY A 75 -9.26 17.15 -8.02
N GLU A 76 -8.02 17.09 -7.53
CA GLU A 76 -7.64 16.16 -6.46
C GLU A 76 -8.38 16.49 -5.14
N PRO A 77 -9.20 15.57 -4.61
CA PRO A 77 -9.98 15.81 -3.39
C PRO A 77 -9.13 15.75 -2.12
N SER A 78 -7.91 15.22 -2.18
CA SER A 78 -7.02 15.03 -1.02
C SER A 78 -6.70 16.33 -0.28
N GLY A 79 -6.74 16.27 1.05
CA GLY A 79 -6.33 17.38 1.90
C GLY A 79 -4.81 17.57 1.97
N ILE A 80 -4.38 18.75 2.40
CA ILE A 80 -2.96 19.13 2.50
C ILE A 80 -2.12 18.16 3.35
N ASN A 81 -2.72 17.61 4.42
CA ASN A 81 -2.06 16.64 5.30
C ASN A 81 -1.82 15.29 4.60
N ARG A 82 -2.72 14.87 3.70
CA ARG A 82 -2.53 13.65 2.92
C ARG A 82 -1.40 13.84 1.91
N ILE A 83 -1.36 14.99 1.24
CA ILE A 83 -0.29 15.32 0.30
C ILE A 83 1.07 15.40 1.01
N HIS A 84 1.15 16.03 2.18
CA HIS A 84 2.37 16.07 2.98
C HIS A 84 2.88 14.68 3.40
N ARG A 85 1.98 13.70 3.59
CA ARG A 85 2.36 12.31 3.90
C ARG A 85 2.82 11.51 2.69
N LEU A 86 2.48 11.96 1.48
CA LEU A 86 2.75 11.27 0.22
C LEU A 86 3.93 11.88 -0.55
N TYR A 87 4.20 13.18 -0.36
CA TYR A 87 5.38 13.90 -0.85
C TYR A 87 6.64 13.45 -0.09
#